data_AF-A0A9D9V848-F1
#
_entry.id   AF-A0A9D9V848-F1
#
_cell.length_a   1.000
_cell.length_b   1.000
_cell.length_c   1.000
_cell.angle_alpha   90.00
_cell.angle_beta   90.00
_cell.angle_gamma   90.00
#
_symmetry.space_group_name_H-M   'P 1'
#
loop_
_entity.id
_entity.type
_entity.pdbx_description
1 polymer ?
#
loop_
_entity_poly.entity_id
_entity_poly.type
_entity_poly.pdbx_seq_one_letter_code
_entity_poly.pdbx_strand_id
1 'polypeptide(L)'
;MENINNTQQNSEKKTHSFIKLAVIVAIVIVSNLFFNYAVSLIFNEPVNDAYSTSPQVVEPILTKEKCITVGGQWTESISPIEKGKTEITGSCYEGYTKQKVYDAAMKIYNRNVFITLVIVGVLMLVLSSFINVSLLSIAFAWSGILSLVIASMRYWSDANNWAKLIILGLALCLLIWITIKRFNK
;
A
#
# COMPACT_ATOMS: atom_id res chain seq x y z
N MET A 1 -46.58 23.85 -25.28
CA MET A 1 -45.17 24.28 -25.41
C MET A 1 -44.39 24.19 -24.09
N GLU A 2 -45.03 23.93 -22.95
CA GLU A 2 -44.39 23.85 -21.62
C GLU A 2 -43.55 22.57 -21.38
N ASN A 3 -43.91 21.44 -22.02
CA ASN A 3 -43.20 20.16 -21.86
C ASN A 3 -41.82 20.07 -22.57
N ILE A 4 -41.58 20.90 -23.59
CA ILE A 4 -40.31 20.85 -24.36
C ILE A 4 -39.21 21.56 -23.57
N ASN A 5 -39.53 22.67 -22.91
CA ASN A 5 -38.58 23.42 -22.06
C ASN A 5 -38.12 22.61 -20.85
N ASN A 6 -39.03 21.88 -20.19
CA ASN A 6 -38.68 21.02 -19.06
C ASN A 6 -37.75 19.86 -19.45
N THR A 7 -37.84 19.35 -20.68
CA THR A 7 -37.02 18.22 -21.13
C THR A 7 -35.59 18.66 -21.50
N GLN A 8 -35.45 19.82 -22.16
CA GLN A 8 -34.13 20.37 -22.50
C GLN A 8 -33.37 20.90 -21.28
N GLN A 9 -34.06 21.58 -20.35
CA GLN A 9 -33.42 22.11 -19.15
C GLN A 9 -32.92 20.98 -18.22
N ASN A 10 -33.58 19.82 -18.23
CA ASN A 10 -33.20 18.66 -17.43
C ASN A 10 -32.03 17.88 -18.06
N SER A 11 -31.93 17.82 -19.40
CA SER A 11 -30.78 17.19 -20.08
C SER A 11 -29.49 18.02 -19.94
N GLU A 12 -29.61 19.35 -19.99
CA GLU A 12 -28.48 20.27 -19.82
C GLU A 12 -27.95 20.25 -18.37
N LYS A 13 -28.86 20.28 -17.39
CA LYS A 13 -28.52 20.16 -15.95
C LYS A 13 -27.83 18.82 -15.64
N LYS A 14 -28.32 17.71 -16.23
CA LYS A 14 -27.74 16.38 -16.09
C LYS A 14 -26.33 16.30 -16.69
N THR A 15 -26.13 16.88 -17.88
CA THR A 15 -24.83 16.91 -18.57
C THR A 15 -23.78 17.70 -17.77
N HIS A 16 -24.15 18.86 -17.24
CA HIS A 16 -23.27 19.66 -16.40
C HIS A 16 -22.90 18.96 -15.07
N SER A 17 -23.83 18.21 -14.47
CA SER A 17 -23.56 17.41 -13.28
C SER A 17 -22.58 16.25 -13.56
N PHE A 18 -22.69 15.61 -14.72
CA PHE A 18 -21.80 14.52 -15.11
C PHE A 18 -20.37 15.00 -15.34
N ILE A 19 -20.19 16.13 -16.03
CA ILE A 19 -18.87 16.73 -16.27
C ILE A 19 -18.17 17.05 -14.93
N LYS A 20 -18.90 17.65 -13.98
CA LYS A 20 -18.35 17.94 -12.64
C LYS A 20 -17.87 16.68 -11.94
N LEU A 21 -18.67 15.62 -11.96
CA LEU A 21 -18.31 14.35 -11.34
C LEU A 21 -17.07 13.74 -12.01
N ALA A 22 -17.03 13.73 -13.35
CA ALA A 22 -15.90 13.21 -14.11
C ALA A 22 -14.60 13.95 -13.77
N VAL A 23 -14.65 15.28 -13.67
CA VAL A 23 -13.50 16.10 -13.27
C VAL A 23 -13.04 15.78 -11.85
N ILE A 24 -13.97 15.63 -10.89
CA ILE A 24 -13.64 15.23 -9.52
C ILE A 24 -12.91 13.88 -9.50
N VAL A 25 -13.44 12.88 -10.20
CA VAL A 25 -12.84 11.55 -10.28
C VAL A 25 -11.45 11.60 -10.93
N ALA A 26 -11.29 12.35 -12.01
CA ALA A 26 -10.01 12.55 -12.67
C ALA A 26 -8.97 13.15 -11.72
N ILE A 27 -9.32 14.20 -10.97
CA ILE A 27 -8.43 14.82 -9.97
C ILE A 27 -8.04 13.80 -8.90
N VAL A 28 -8.99 13.03 -8.37
CA VAL A 28 -8.74 12.02 -7.33
C VAL A 28 -7.75 10.97 -7.80
N ILE A 29 -7.94 10.44 -9.00
CA ILE A 29 -7.07 9.42 -9.59
C ILE A 29 -5.67 10.01 -9.84
N VAL A 30 -5.58 11.11 -10.59
CA VAL A 30 -4.30 11.71 -10.98
C VAL A 30 -3.50 12.16 -9.75
N SER A 31 -4.16 12.74 -8.74
CA SER A 31 -3.49 13.13 -7.50
C SER A 31 -2.88 11.95 -6.78
N ASN A 32 -3.59 10.81 -6.71
CA ASN A 32 -3.07 9.61 -6.06
C ASN A 32 -1.94 8.95 -6.87
N LEU A 33 -2.02 8.94 -8.21
CA LEU A 33 -0.90 8.51 -9.05
C LEU A 33 0.32 9.40 -8.80
N PHE A 34 0.11 10.72 -8.76
CA PHE A 34 1.16 11.69 -8.50
C PHE A 34 1.81 11.47 -7.13
N PHE A 35 1.04 11.29 -6.05
CA PHE A 35 1.59 11.04 -4.71
C PHE A 35 2.42 9.76 -4.69
N ASN A 36 1.90 8.67 -5.25
CA ASN A 36 2.60 7.39 -5.27
C ASN A 36 3.91 7.47 -6.07
N TYR A 37 3.89 8.15 -7.22
CA TYR A 37 5.10 8.38 -8.01
C TYR A 37 6.10 9.28 -7.27
N ALA A 38 5.65 10.39 -6.69
CA ALA A 38 6.51 11.30 -5.91
C ALA A 38 7.19 10.58 -4.73
N VAL A 39 6.45 9.71 -4.03
CA VAL A 39 7.00 8.88 -2.95
C VAL A 39 8.08 7.92 -3.47
N SER A 40 7.90 7.33 -4.66
CA SER A 40 8.91 6.45 -5.27
C SER A 40 10.21 7.18 -5.64
N LEU A 41 10.16 8.49 -5.88
CA LEU A 41 11.36 9.30 -6.13
C LEU A 41 12.14 9.62 -4.84
N ILE A 42 11.46 9.64 -3.69
CA ILE A 42 12.06 9.95 -2.39
C ILE A 42 12.58 8.68 -1.72
N PHE A 43 11.82 7.58 -1.82
CA PHE A 43 12.15 6.31 -1.21
C PHE A 43 12.47 5.28 -2.30
N ASN A 44 13.73 4.86 -2.36
CA ASN A 44 14.15 3.77 -3.25
C ASN A 44 13.55 2.46 -2.78
N GLU A 45 12.82 1.79 -3.67
CA GLU A 45 12.28 0.46 -3.40
C GLU A 45 13.42 -0.57 -3.33
N PRO A 46 13.45 -1.45 -2.32
CA PRO A 46 14.41 -2.55 -2.27
C PRO A 46 14.16 -3.49 -3.46
N VAL A 47 15.14 -3.66 -4.33
CA VAL A 47 15.06 -4.57 -5.49
C VAL A 47 15.66 -5.92 -5.10
N ASN A 48 14.93 -7.02 -5.32
CA ASN A 48 15.33 -8.36 -4.89
C ASN A 48 16.71 -8.78 -5.44
N ASP A 49 17.00 -8.46 -6.70
CA ASP A 49 18.27 -8.80 -7.37
C ASP A 49 19.50 -8.18 -6.69
N ALA A 50 19.33 -7.06 -5.97
CA ALA A 50 20.39 -6.45 -5.19
C ALA A 50 20.73 -7.23 -3.91
N TYR A 51 19.79 -8.07 -3.43
CA TYR A 51 19.96 -8.91 -2.24
C TYR A 51 20.25 -10.37 -2.59
N SER A 52 19.86 -10.82 -3.79
CA SER A 52 20.02 -12.20 -4.24
C SER A 52 20.54 -12.28 -5.67
N THR A 53 21.88 -12.32 -5.82
CA THR A 53 22.51 -12.75 -7.07
C THR A 53 22.44 -14.28 -7.16
N SER A 54 21.64 -14.77 -8.10
CA SER A 54 21.59 -16.19 -8.45
C SER A 54 22.69 -16.50 -9.47
N PRO A 55 23.70 -17.32 -9.15
CA PRO A 55 24.67 -17.77 -10.14
C PRO A 55 23.95 -18.65 -11.19
N GLN A 56 24.43 -18.63 -12.45
CA GLN A 56 23.86 -19.46 -13.52
C GLN A 56 24.08 -20.96 -13.29
N VAL A 57 25.03 -21.33 -12.41
CA VAL A 57 25.28 -22.70 -11.98
C VAL A 57 25.23 -22.73 -10.46
N VAL A 58 24.31 -23.52 -9.91
CA VAL A 58 24.16 -23.75 -8.46
C VAL A 58 24.77 -25.12 -8.16
N GLU A 59 25.89 -25.13 -7.45
CA GLU A 59 26.44 -26.39 -6.93
C GLU A 59 25.57 -26.88 -5.76
N PRO A 60 25.17 -28.16 -5.72
CA PRO A 60 24.30 -28.66 -4.67
C PRO A 60 25.00 -28.62 -3.30
N ILE A 61 24.42 -27.87 -2.36
CA ILE A 61 24.89 -27.82 -0.97
C ILE A 61 24.34 -29.01 -0.19
N LEU A 62 25.17 -30.04 -0.01
CA LEU A 62 24.79 -31.30 0.63
C LEU A 62 25.11 -31.39 2.13
N THR A 63 25.80 -30.39 2.69
CA THR A 63 26.19 -30.41 4.11
C THR A 63 25.66 -29.20 4.87
N LYS A 64 25.34 -29.43 6.14
CA LYS A 64 24.85 -28.40 7.07
C LYS A 64 25.86 -27.27 7.23
N GLU A 65 27.15 -27.60 7.36
CA GLU A 65 28.23 -26.63 7.53
C GLU A 65 28.34 -25.72 6.29
N LYS A 66 28.29 -26.28 5.08
CA LYS A 66 28.30 -25.48 3.85
C LYS A 66 27.05 -24.60 3.74
N CYS A 67 25.88 -25.13 4.13
CA CYS A 67 24.63 -24.38 4.12
C CYS A 67 24.68 -23.14 5.03
N ILE A 68 25.16 -23.32 6.27
CA ILE A 68 25.27 -22.22 7.23
C ILE A 68 26.33 -21.20 6.77
N THR A 69 27.42 -21.67 6.15
CA THR A 69 28.52 -20.81 5.65
C THR A 69 28.03 -19.84 4.57
N VAL A 70 27.11 -20.25 3.70
CA VAL A 70 26.52 -19.37 2.68
C VAL A 70 25.35 -18.50 3.20
N GLY A 71 25.02 -18.60 4.49
CA GLY A 71 23.89 -17.89 5.10
C GLY A 71 22.53 -18.55 4.84
N GLY A 72 22.51 -19.83 4.46
CA GLY A 72 21.30 -20.60 4.24
C GLY A 72 20.72 -21.20 5.53
N GLN A 73 19.46 -21.63 5.46
CA GLN A 73 18.81 -22.37 6.54
C GLN A 73 18.80 -23.86 6.20
N TRP A 74 19.41 -24.69 7.06
CA TRP A 74 19.34 -26.14 6.96
C TRP A 74 18.05 -26.66 7.57
N THR A 75 17.31 -27.48 6.83
CA THR A 75 16.10 -28.16 7.33
C THR A 75 16.33 -29.66 7.27
N GLU A 76 16.26 -30.31 8.43
CA GLU A 76 16.35 -31.77 8.55
C GLU A 76 14.99 -32.38 8.24
N SER A 77 14.96 -33.40 7.38
CA SER A 77 13.79 -34.15 6.96
C SER A 77 13.99 -35.63 7.25
N ILE A 78 13.11 -36.18 8.08
CA ILE A 78 13.12 -37.60 8.42
C ILE A 78 12.21 -38.32 7.42
N SER A 79 12.80 -39.15 6.56
CA SER A 79 12.07 -39.88 5.53
C SER A 79 12.09 -41.38 5.85
N PRO A 80 10.95 -42.08 5.85
CA PRO A 80 10.92 -43.53 6.00
C PRO A 80 11.39 -44.19 4.70
N ILE A 81 12.42 -45.04 4.79
CA ILE A 81 13.00 -45.74 3.62
C ILE A 81 12.46 -47.17 3.52
N GLU A 82 12.26 -47.82 4.68
CA GLU A 82 11.73 -49.19 4.81
C GLU A 82 10.99 -49.35 6.15
N LYS A 83 10.18 -50.41 6.32
CA LYS A 83 9.48 -50.72 7.58
C LYS A 83 10.47 -50.73 8.75
N GLY A 84 10.41 -49.70 9.59
CA GLY A 84 11.21 -49.56 10.81
C GLY A 84 12.56 -48.86 10.64
N LYS A 85 12.91 -48.34 9.45
CA LYS A 85 14.14 -47.55 9.23
C LYS A 85 13.81 -46.14 8.73
N THR A 86 14.37 -45.14 9.38
CA THR A 86 14.26 -43.72 8.99
C THR A 86 15.63 -43.20 8.54
N GLU A 87 15.66 -42.49 7.41
CA GLU A 87 16.81 -41.69 7.00
C GLU A 87 16.64 -40.26 7.48
N ILE A 88 17.70 -39.69 8.04
CA ILE A 88 17.77 -38.25 8.26
C ILE A 88 18.42 -37.68 7.00
N THR A 89 17.60 -37.12 6.12
CA THR A 89 18.05 -36.30 4.99
C THR A 89 17.95 -34.83 5.41
N GLY A 90 18.60 -33.92 4.69
CA GLY A 90 18.41 -32.50 4.93
C GLY A 90 18.58 -31.68 3.67
N SER A 91 17.95 -30.52 3.64
CA SER A 91 17.96 -29.59 2.51
C SER A 91 18.40 -28.21 2.97
N CYS A 92 19.14 -27.51 2.10
CA CYS A 92 19.57 -26.15 2.34
C CYS A 92 18.67 -25.15 1.61
N TYR A 93 18.14 -24.17 2.33
CA TYR A 93 17.57 -22.96 1.74
C TYR A 93 18.61 -21.84 1.74
N GLU A 94 19.38 -21.74 0.66
CA GLU A 94 20.53 -20.83 0.51
C GLU A 94 20.13 -19.35 0.63
N GLY A 95 18.94 -18.99 0.15
CA GLY A 95 18.43 -17.62 0.14
C GLY A 95 17.98 -17.10 1.50
N TYR A 96 18.05 -17.89 2.59
CA TYR A 96 17.40 -17.54 3.85
C TYR A 96 17.80 -16.17 4.41
N THR A 97 19.09 -15.96 4.67
CA THR A 97 19.55 -14.70 5.27
C THR A 97 19.32 -13.52 4.34
N LYS A 98 19.54 -13.71 3.03
CA LYS A 98 19.30 -12.68 2.01
C LYS A 98 17.83 -12.27 1.96
N GLN A 99 16.92 -13.25 1.97
CA GLN A 99 15.48 -13.01 2.03
C GLN A 99 15.09 -12.27 3.31
N LYS A 100 15.65 -12.64 4.47
CA LYS A 100 15.39 -11.93 5.73
C LYS A 100 15.84 -10.48 5.71
N VAL A 101 17.01 -10.19 5.11
CA VAL A 101 17.51 -8.82 4.96
C VAL A 101 16.61 -8.03 4.00
N TYR A 102 16.22 -8.63 2.87
CA TYR A 102 15.28 -8.02 1.92
C TYR A 102 13.92 -7.73 2.57
N ASP A 103 13.33 -8.70 3.27
CA ASP A 103 12.03 -8.55 3.95
C ASP A 103 12.10 -7.44 5.01
N ALA A 104 13.21 -7.34 5.74
CA ALA A 104 13.43 -6.27 6.72
C ALA A 104 13.53 -4.88 6.04
N ALA A 105 14.26 -4.78 4.93
CA ALA A 105 14.36 -3.55 4.15
C ALA A 105 12.99 -3.15 3.57
N MET A 106 12.25 -4.12 3.02
CA MET A 106 10.92 -3.92 2.45
C MET A 106 9.92 -3.44 3.52
N LYS A 107 9.97 -4.01 4.72
CA LYS A 107 9.14 -3.57 5.85
C LYS A 107 9.43 -2.11 6.26
N ILE A 108 10.69 -1.70 6.29
CA ILE A 108 11.08 -0.31 6.60
C ILE A 108 10.58 0.62 5.50
N TYR A 109 10.79 0.24 4.24
CA TYR A 109 10.31 0.97 3.07
C TYR A 109 8.79 1.17 3.11
N ASN A 110 8.01 0.09 3.24
CA ASN A 110 6.54 0.15 3.30
C ASN A 110 6.05 1.01 4.47
N ARG A 111 6.71 0.97 5.63
CA ARG A 111 6.37 1.84 6.76
C ARG A 111 6.59 3.32 6.44
N ASN A 112 7.72 3.67 5.84
CA ASN A 112 8.04 5.07 5.52
C ASN A 112 7.09 5.62 4.44
N VAL A 113 6.78 4.81 3.43
CA VAL A 113 5.79 5.15 2.40
C VAL A 113 4.40 5.34 3.03
N PHE A 114 3.98 4.43 3.90
CA PHE A 114 2.71 4.54 4.63
C PHE A 114 2.59 5.86 5.38
N ILE A 115 3.59 6.19 6.21
CA ILE A 115 3.60 7.43 6.99
C ILE A 115 3.50 8.65 6.07
N THR A 116 4.25 8.64 4.97
CA THR A 116 4.26 9.75 4.01
C THR A 116 2.91 9.94 3.33
N LEU A 117 2.28 8.86 2.83
CA LEU A 117 0.96 8.91 2.21
C LEU A 117 -0.15 9.30 3.20
N VAL A 118 -0.01 8.93 4.47
CA VAL A 118 -0.91 9.39 5.54
C VAL A 118 -0.77 10.89 5.75
N ILE A 119 0.44 11.41 5.88
CA ILE A 119 0.69 12.86 6.05
C ILE A 119 0.10 13.62 4.85
N VAL A 120 0.40 13.20 3.62
CA VAL A 120 -0.13 13.83 2.40
C VAL A 120 -1.66 13.75 2.37
N GLY A 121 -2.24 12.60 2.71
CA GLY A 121 -3.70 12.42 2.77
C GLY A 121 -4.37 13.36 3.79
N VAL A 122 -3.80 13.48 4.99
CA VAL A 122 -4.28 14.39 6.04
C VAL A 122 -4.14 15.86 5.58
N LEU A 123 -3.02 16.23 4.96
CA LEU A 123 -2.84 17.57 4.41
C LEU A 123 -3.89 17.90 3.34
N MET A 124 -4.22 16.95 2.45
CA MET A 124 -5.28 17.12 1.45
C MET A 124 -6.66 17.33 2.09
N LEU A 125 -6.98 16.58 3.16
CA LEU A 125 -8.21 16.76 3.92
C LEU A 125 -8.29 18.13 4.60
N VAL A 126 -7.18 18.60 5.17
CA VAL A 126 -7.11 19.93 5.81
C VAL A 126 -7.26 21.02 4.77
N LEU A 127 -6.52 20.94 3.65
CA LEU A 127 -6.59 21.90 2.54
C LEU A 127 -8.00 21.99 1.93
N SER A 128 -8.71 20.87 1.83
CA SER A 128 -10.11 20.83 1.38
C SER A 128 -11.02 21.75 2.20
N SER A 129 -10.76 21.91 3.50
CA SER A 129 -11.56 22.76 4.39
C SER A 129 -11.32 24.27 4.19
N PHE A 130 -10.21 24.67 3.58
CA PHE A 130 -9.87 26.08 3.34
C PHE A 130 -10.22 26.55 1.91
N ILE A 131 -10.54 25.62 1.02
CA ILE A 131 -10.87 25.92 -0.38
C ILE A 131 -12.34 26.29 -0.52
N ASN A 132 -12.63 27.51 -0.99
CA ASN A 132 -14.00 27.99 -1.22
C ASN A 132 -14.65 27.41 -2.49
N VAL A 133 -13.87 26.84 -3.40
CA VAL A 133 -14.37 26.24 -4.64
C VAL A 133 -14.92 24.85 -4.33
N SER A 134 -16.25 24.68 -4.41
CA SER A 134 -16.94 23.43 -4.01
C SER A 134 -16.41 22.19 -4.72
N LEU A 135 -16.16 22.28 -6.04
CA LEU A 135 -15.63 21.19 -6.84
C LEU A 135 -14.25 20.73 -6.33
N LEU A 136 -13.35 21.69 -6.09
CA LEU A 136 -11.98 21.41 -5.68
C LEU A 136 -11.90 20.95 -4.22
N SER A 137 -12.74 21.52 -3.34
CA SER A 137 -12.89 21.05 -1.95
C SER A 137 -13.32 19.58 -1.92
N ILE A 138 -14.34 19.19 -2.69
CA ILE A 138 -14.80 17.79 -2.77
C ILE A 138 -13.71 16.89 -3.34
N ALA A 139 -13.05 17.29 -4.43
CA ALA A 139 -11.99 16.51 -5.04
C ALA A 139 -10.80 16.27 -4.08
N PHE A 140 -10.36 17.29 -3.34
CA PHE A 140 -9.27 17.15 -2.38
C PHE A 140 -9.65 16.29 -1.18
N ALA A 141 -10.90 16.39 -0.71
CA ALA A 141 -11.40 15.52 0.35
C ALA A 141 -11.34 14.05 -0.08
N TRP A 142 -11.90 13.72 -1.26
CA TRP A 142 -11.86 12.35 -1.80
C TRP A 142 -10.45 11.88 -2.13
N SER A 143 -9.56 12.78 -2.56
CA SER A 143 -8.15 12.47 -2.81
C SER A 143 -7.44 12.07 -1.51
N GLY A 144 -7.67 12.81 -0.43
CA GLY A 144 -7.14 12.51 0.89
C GLY A 144 -7.66 11.18 1.43
N ILE A 145 -8.98 10.93 1.32
CA ILE A 145 -9.58 9.65 1.72
C ILE A 145 -8.97 8.49 0.94
N LEU A 146 -8.88 8.59 -0.38
CA LEU A 146 -8.32 7.53 -1.21
C LEU A 146 -6.83 7.28 -0.89
N SER A 147 -6.05 8.34 -0.65
CA SER A 147 -4.65 8.21 -0.23
C SER A 147 -4.51 7.43 1.07
N LEU A 148 -5.39 7.68 2.05
CA LEU A 148 -5.40 6.95 3.32
C LEU A 148 -5.76 5.46 3.13
N VAL A 149 -6.68 5.16 2.21
CA VAL A 149 -7.04 3.78 1.86
C VAL A 149 -5.86 3.07 1.20
N ILE A 150 -5.21 3.70 0.22
CA ILE A 150 -4.03 3.14 -0.46
C ILE A 150 -2.89 2.92 0.52
N ALA A 151 -2.59 3.90 1.39
CA ALA A 151 -1.58 3.76 2.42
C ALA A 151 -1.87 2.56 3.32
N SER A 152 -3.12 2.43 3.78
CA SER A 152 -3.55 1.34 4.66
C SER A 152 -3.39 -0.03 3.99
N MET A 153 -3.85 -0.18 2.74
CA MET A 153 -3.69 -1.44 1.98
C MET A 153 -2.22 -1.84 1.85
N ARG A 154 -1.34 -0.87 1.55
CA ARG A 154 0.09 -1.12 1.35
C ARG A 154 0.80 -1.60 2.60
N TYR A 155 0.49 -1.04 3.77
CA TYR A 155 1.14 -1.43 5.03
C TYR A 155 0.44 -2.60 5.74
N TRP A 156 -0.73 -3.03 5.27
CA TRP A 156 -1.56 -4.00 5.97
C TRP A 156 -0.89 -5.36 6.20
N SER A 157 -0.11 -5.86 5.24
CA SER A 157 0.59 -7.15 5.39
C SER A 157 1.64 -7.09 6.50
N ASP A 158 2.34 -5.95 6.60
CA ASP A 158 3.53 -5.78 7.44
C ASP A 158 3.19 -5.27 8.85
N ALA A 159 1.99 -4.69 8.99
CA ALA A 159 1.47 -4.16 10.25
C ALA A 159 1.07 -5.29 11.22
N ASN A 160 1.48 -5.15 12.48
CA ASN A 160 0.98 -6.02 13.55
C ASN A 160 -0.49 -5.69 13.88
N ASN A 161 -1.16 -6.57 14.61
CA ASN A 161 -2.59 -6.43 14.91
C ASN A 161 -2.92 -5.12 15.67
N TRP A 162 -2.05 -4.69 16.57
CA TRP A 162 -2.19 -3.43 17.30
C TRP A 162 -2.05 -2.21 16.39
N ALA A 163 -1.09 -2.20 15.46
CA ALA A 163 -0.94 -1.12 14.49
C ALA A 163 -2.16 -1.00 13.60
N LYS A 164 -2.73 -2.12 13.12
CA LYS A 164 -3.98 -2.13 12.34
C LYS A 164 -5.14 -1.46 13.09
N LEU A 165 -5.33 -1.80 14.37
CA LEU A 165 -6.34 -1.18 15.21
C LEU A 165 -6.12 0.33 15.38
N ILE A 166 -4.88 0.75 15.65
CA ILE A 166 -4.55 2.18 15.82
C ILE A 166 -4.79 2.96 14.53
N ILE A 167 -4.39 2.42 13.37
CA ILE A 167 -4.59 3.06 12.06
C ILE A 167 -6.09 3.27 11.78
N LEU A 168 -6.89 2.23 11.98
CA LEU A 168 -8.35 2.31 11.80
C LEU A 168 -8.99 3.29 12.78
N GLY A 169 -8.59 3.25 14.06
CA GLY A 169 -9.08 4.17 15.09
C GLY A 169 -8.76 5.64 14.76
N LEU A 170 -7.52 5.95 14.38
CA LEU A 170 -7.12 7.30 13.99
C LEU A 170 -7.85 7.80 12.74
N ALA A 171 -7.97 6.95 11.71
CA ALA A 171 -8.71 7.29 10.51
C ALA A 171 -10.18 7.62 10.83
N LEU A 172 -10.83 6.80 11.67
CA LEU A 172 -12.20 7.04 12.11
C LEU A 172 -12.34 8.35 12.90
N CYS A 173 -11.45 8.59 13.87
CA CYS A 173 -11.44 9.83 14.65
C CYS A 173 -11.27 11.06 13.76
N LEU A 174 -10.37 11.03 12.78
CA LEU A 174 -10.17 12.12 11.81
C LEU A 174 -11.42 12.39 10.97
N LEU A 175 -12.07 11.34 10.46
CA LEU A 175 -13.29 11.49 9.66
C LEU A 175 -14.44 12.08 10.49
N ILE A 176 -14.63 11.62 11.73
CA ILE A 176 -15.62 12.17 12.66
C ILE A 176 -15.31 13.64 12.96
N TRP A 177 -14.05 13.96 13.28
CA TRP A 177 -13.62 15.32 13.57
C TRP A 177 -13.90 16.28 12.41
N ILE A 178 -13.53 15.90 11.19
CA ILE A 178 -13.76 16.73 9.98
C ILE A 178 -15.25 16.94 9.76
N THR A 179 -16.06 15.89 9.94
CA THR A 179 -17.52 15.97 9.82
C THR A 179 -18.09 16.98 10.80
N ILE A 180 -17.77 16.86 12.09
CA ILE A 180 -18.25 17.79 13.13
C ILE A 180 -17.80 19.22 12.82
N LYS A 181 -16.52 19.42 12.50
CA LYS A 181 -15.98 20.77 12.23
C LYS A 181 -16.62 21.43 11.00
N ARG A 182 -16.99 20.65 9.98
CA ARG A 182 -17.59 21.16 8.75
C ARG A 182 -19.08 21.45 8.89
N PHE A 183 -19.80 20.70 9.72
CA PHE A 183 -21.26 20.85 9.91
C PHE A 183 -21.65 21.67 11.14
N ASN A 184 -20.74 21.91 12.08
CA ASN A 184 -20.95 22.79 13.24
C ASN A 184 -20.49 24.24 12.97
N LYS A 185 -20.30 24.59 11.70
CA LYS A 185 -20.04 25.94 11.17
C LYS A 185 -21.06 26.21 10.09
#